data_AF-A0A1M6AH00-F1
#
_entry.id   AF-A0A1M6AH00-F1
#
_cell.length_a   1.000
_cell.length_b   1.000
_cell.length_c   1.000
_cell.angle_alpha   90.00
_cell.angle_beta   90.00
_cell.angle_gamma   90.00
#
_symmetry.space_group_name_H-M   'P 1'
#
loop_
_entity.id
_entity.type
_entity.pdbx_description
1 polymer ?
#
loop_
_entity_poly.entity_id
_entity_poly.type
_entity_poly.pdbx_seq_one_letter_code
_entity_poly.pdbx_strand_id
1 'polypeptide(L)'
;MKKLDLDALIDETGVDSALVFNGDGNLLKSHYLDFDGNIAAMGGVLLTMCKELIEDLKFGNSNEMIIHADKGLFFVRRLDKDEYLALITKNPSKLGLIHLKLQAIS
;
A
#
# COMPACT_ATOMS: atom_id res chain seq x y z
N MET A 1 7.27 -1.15 17.51
CA MET A 1 7.59 -0.75 16.12
C MET A 1 8.06 0.69 16.11
N LYS A 2 9.12 1.03 15.36
CA LYS A 2 9.40 2.44 15.03
C LYS A 2 8.14 3.01 14.36
N LYS A 3 7.70 4.18 14.80
CA LYS A 3 6.56 4.88 14.20
C LYS A 3 6.88 5.09 12.72
N LEU A 4 6.08 4.53 11.81
CA LEU A 4 6.29 4.70 10.38
C LEU A 4 6.15 6.18 10.02
N ASP A 5 7.24 6.77 9.52
CA ASP A 5 7.27 8.14 9.04
C ASP A 5 6.92 8.15 7.55
N LEU A 6 5.74 8.69 7.23
CA LEU A 6 5.24 8.69 5.85
C LEU A 6 5.91 9.78 5.02
N ASP A 7 6.30 10.92 5.63
CA ASP A 7 7.01 11.98 4.88
C ASP A 7 8.38 11.47 4.46
N ALA A 8 9.14 10.87 5.40
CA ALA A 8 10.43 10.28 5.08
C ALA A 8 10.32 9.19 3.99
N LEU A 9 9.29 8.34 4.06
CA LEU A 9 9.08 7.30 3.07
C LEU A 9 8.74 7.87 1.69
N ILE A 10 7.91 8.92 1.64
CA ILE A 10 7.54 9.63 0.41
C ILE A 10 8.78 10.26 -0.21
N ASP A 11 9.61 10.95 0.57
CA ASP A 11 10.86 11.56 0.12
C ASP A 11 11.85 10.51 -0.41
N GLU A 12 12.03 9.40 0.31
CA GLU A 12 12.98 8.36 -0.04
C GLU A 12 12.56 7.51 -1.26
N THR A 13 11.26 7.31 -1.46
CA THR A 13 10.72 6.54 -2.59
C THR A 13 10.34 7.43 -3.78
N GLY A 14 10.17 8.73 -3.56
CA GLY A 14 9.71 9.70 -4.56
C GLY A 14 8.33 9.39 -5.09
N VAL A 15 7.47 8.76 -4.29
CA VAL A 15 6.04 8.58 -4.60
C VAL A 15 5.28 9.87 -4.34
N ASP A 16 4.06 9.98 -4.84
CA ASP A 16 3.28 11.21 -4.72
C ASP A 16 2.56 11.31 -3.36
N SER A 17 2.22 10.16 -2.77
CA SER A 17 1.39 10.09 -1.56
C SER A 17 1.43 8.72 -0.91
N ALA A 18 1.04 8.68 0.36
CA ALA A 18 0.96 7.45 1.13
C ALA A 18 -0.22 7.47 2.09
N LEU A 19 -0.77 6.29 2.39
CA LEU A 19 -1.74 6.13 3.46
C LEU A 19 -1.54 4.80 4.20
N VAL A 20 -1.99 4.76 5.44
CA VAL A 20 -2.06 3.57 6.28
C VAL A 20 -3.52 3.33 6.63
N PHE A 21 -3.97 2.10 6.47
CA PHE A 21 -5.35 1.69 6.72
C PHE A 21 -5.38 0.28 7.30
N ASN A 22 -6.50 -0.09 7.93
CA ASN A 22 -6.69 -1.42 8.50
C ASN A 22 -7.37 -2.41 7.52
N GLY A 23 -7.47 -3.69 7.89
CA GLY A 23 -8.10 -4.72 7.06
C GLY A 23 -9.59 -4.46 6.74
N ASP A 24 -10.28 -3.70 7.59
CA ASP A 24 -11.68 -3.30 7.36
C ASP A 24 -11.82 -2.10 6.40
N GLY A 25 -10.70 -1.53 5.94
CA GLY A 25 -10.69 -0.34 5.08
C GLY A 25 -10.83 0.99 5.83
N ASN A 26 -10.65 1.00 7.16
CA ASN A 26 -10.62 2.24 7.93
C ASN A 26 -9.26 2.93 7.77
N LEU A 27 -9.30 4.22 7.44
CA LEU A 27 -8.10 5.05 7.35
C LEU A 27 -7.49 5.28 8.75
N LEU A 28 -6.19 5.06 8.89
CA LEU A 28 -5.42 5.34 10.10
C LEU A 28 -4.56 6.59 9.96
N LYS A 29 -3.94 6.80 8.79
CA LYS A 29 -3.06 7.95 8.50
C LYS A 29 -2.94 8.18 6.99
N SER A 30 -2.80 9.41 6.52
CA SER A 30 -2.59 9.76 5.11
C SER A 30 -1.69 10.99 4.96
N HIS A 31 -0.94 11.06 3.87
CA HIS A 31 -0.10 12.19 3.49
C HIS A 31 -0.30 12.50 1.99
N TYR A 32 -0.55 13.77 1.68
CA TYR A 32 -0.68 14.34 0.33
C TYR A 32 -1.73 13.66 -0.57
N LEU A 33 -2.85 13.24 0.01
CA LEU A 33 -3.92 12.53 -0.71
C LEU A 33 -5.29 13.14 -0.42
N ASP A 34 -6.01 13.50 -1.47
CA ASP A 34 -7.43 13.81 -1.39
C ASP A 34 -8.24 12.49 -1.41
N PHE A 35 -9.39 12.46 -0.73
CA PHE A 35 -10.30 11.28 -0.67
C PHE A 35 -9.68 10.01 -0.06
N ASP A 36 -8.73 10.18 0.85
CA ASP A 36 -8.04 9.11 1.58
C ASP A 36 -8.95 8.06 2.23
N GLY A 37 -10.05 8.47 2.85
CA GLY A 37 -11.02 7.55 3.43
C GLY A 37 -11.67 6.61 2.40
N ASN A 38 -11.99 7.13 1.21
CA ASN A 38 -12.58 6.32 0.14
C ASN A 38 -11.55 5.33 -0.41
N ILE A 39 -10.29 5.76 -0.56
CA ILE A 39 -9.21 4.92 -1.05
C ILE A 39 -8.88 3.82 -0.04
N ALA A 40 -8.86 4.13 1.26
CA ALA A 40 -8.72 3.13 2.33
C ALA A 40 -9.85 2.09 2.27
N ALA A 41 -11.10 2.53 2.16
CA ALA A 41 -12.26 1.64 2.08
C ALA A 41 -12.19 0.70 0.86
N MET A 42 -11.90 1.25 -0.33
CA MET A 42 -11.72 0.44 -1.54
C MET A 42 -10.52 -0.50 -1.45
N GLY A 43 -9.42 -0.05 -0.84
CA GLY A 43 -8.23 -0.86 -0.60
C GLY A 43 -8.51 -2.07 0.29
N GLY A 44 -9.29 -1.90 1.37
CA GLY A 44 -9.69 -3.00 2.26
C GLY A 44 -10.54 -4.06 1.53
N VAL A 45 -11.49 -3.61 0.71
CA VAL A 45 -12.31 -4.51 -0.13
C VAL A 45 -11.43 -5.27 -1.13
N LEU A 46 -10.53 -4.59 -1.83
CA LEU A 46 -9.61 -5.23 -2.79
C LEU A 46 -8.71 -6.26 -2.11
N LEU A 47 -8.14 -5.95 -0.95
CA LEU A 47 -7.31 -6.89 -0.19
C LEU A 47 -8.09 -8.15 0.19
N THR A 48 -9.34 -7.98 0.63
CA THR A 48 -10.22 -9.10 0.97
C THR A 48 -10.46 -9.99 -0.25
N MET A 49 -10.85 -9.41 -1.38
CA MET A 49 -11.08 -10.15 -2.63
C MET A 49 -9.82 -10.87 -3.13
N CYS A 50 -8.66 -10.21 -3.07
CA CYS A 50 -7.39 -10.82 -3.47
C CYS A 50 -6.97 -11.95 -2.52
N LYS A 51 -7.24 -11.82 -1.22
CA LYS A 51 -6.96 -12.88 -0.25
C LYS A 51 -7.77 -14.14 -0.56
N GLU A 52 -9.07 -14.00 -0.78
CA GLU A 52 -9.96 -15.11 -1.14
C GLU A 52 -9.50 -15.78 -2.44
N LEU A 53 -9.17 -15.00 -3.47
CA LEU A 53 -8.65 -15.52 -4.73
C LEU A 53 -7.35 -16.33 -4.55
N ILE A 54 -6.43 -15.85 -3.72
CA ILE A 54 -5.14 -16.51 -3.47
C ILE A 54 -5.32 -17.81 -2.69
N GLU A 55 -6.26 -17.83 -1.73
CA GLU A 55 -6.64 -19.03 -0.99
C GLU A 55 -7.22 -20.09 -1.93
N ASP A 56 -8.16 -19.70 -2.81
CA ASP A 56 -8.77 -20.59 -3.80
C ASP A 56 -7.74 -21.16 -4.80
N LEU A 57 -6.78 -20.34 -5.23
CA LEU A 57 -5.67 -20.76 -6.09
C LEU A 57 -4.62 -21.60 -5.35
N LYS A 58 -4.69 -21.70 -4.02
CA LYS A 58 -3.69 -22.36 -3.15
C LYS A 58 -2.28 -21.78 -3.30
N PHE A 59 -2.18 -20.47 -3.48
CA PHE A 59 -0.91 -19.76 -3.67
C PHE A 59 -0.29 -19.26 -2.36
N GLY A 60 -0.86 -19.63 -1.21
CA GLY A 60 -0.34 -19.27 0.11
C GLY A 60 -0.92 -17.95 0.61
N ASN A 61 -0.05 -17.05 1.09
CA ASN A 61 -0.46 -15.74 1.62
C ASN A 61 0.11 -14.61 0.76
N SER A 62 -0.63 -13.52 0.60
CA SER A 62 -0.09 -12.28 0.02
C SER A 62 0.38 -11.31 1.10
N ASN A 63 1.57 -10.73 0.89
CA ASN A 63 2.07 -9.61 1.66
C ASN A 63 1.93 -8.28 0.90
N GLU A 64 1.66 -8.32 -0.42
CA GLU A 64 1.75 -7.17 -1.31
C GLU A 64 0.71 -7.24 -2.45
N MET A 65 0.15 -6.10 -2.83
CA MET A 65 -0.71 -5.91 -4.00
C MET A 65 -0.18 -4.75 -4.83
N ILE A 66 -0.17 -4.92 -6.16
CA ILE A 66 0.29 -3.89 -7.09
C ILE A 66 -0.73 -3.73 -8.21
N ILE A 67 -1.27 -2.53 -8.37
CA ILE A 67 -2.15 -2.17 -9.48
C ILE A 67 -1.43 -1.15 -10.36
N HIS A 68 -1.18 -1.55 -11.61
CA HIS A 68 -0.65 -0.68 -12.64
C HIS A 68 -1.78 -0.07 -13.45
N ALA A 69 -1.72 1.25 -13.64
CA ALA A 69 -2.57 2.00 -14.54
C ALA A 69 -1.71 2.83 -15.49
N ASP A 70 -2.29 3.29 -16.60
CA ASP A 70 -1.58 4.06 -17.64
C ASP A 70 -0.83 5.28 -17.10
N LYS A 71 -1.32 5.86 -16.00
CA LYS A 71 -0.81 7.10 -15.40
C LYS A 71 -0.54 6.97 -13.91
N GLY A 72 -0.36 5.75 -13.41
CA GLY A 72 -0.03 5.59 -12.01
C GLY A 72 0.08 4.17 -11.52
N LEU A 73 0.47 4.08 -10.26
CA LEU A 73 0.72 2.86 -9.52
C LEU A 73 0.04 2.99 -8.17
N PHE A 74 -0.74 1.98 -7.80
CA PHE A 74 -1.24 1.78 -6.46
C PHE A 74 -0.56 0.53 -5.89
N PHE A 75 0.36 0.73 -4.96
CA PHE A 75 1.11 -0.32 -4.29
C PHE A 75 0.59 -0.44 -2.86
N VAL A 76 0.32 -1.65 -2.40
CA VAL A 76 -0.08 -1.93 -1.02
C VAL A 76 0.81 -3.01 -0.44
N ARG A 77 1.29 -2.83 0.79
CA ARG A 77 2.02 -3.84 1.54
C ARG A 77 1.52 -3.94 2.97
N ARG A 78 1.45 -5.16 3.48
CA ARG A 78 1.15 -5.43 4.88
C ARG A 78 2.29 -4.97 5.79
N LEU A 79 1.99 -4.18 6.81
CA LEU A 79 2.93 -3.73 7.84
C LEU A 79 2.93 -4.67 9.06
N ASP A 80 1.74 -5.02 9.53
CA ASP A 80 1.51 -5.96 10.64
C ASP A 80 0.19 -6.74 10.42
N LYS A 81 -0.33 -7.44 11.44
CA LYS A 81 -1.46 -8.34 11.31
C LYS A 81 -2.69 -7.71 10.63
N ASP A 82 -2.97 -6.44 10.92
CA ASP A 82 -4.18 -5.78 10.43
C ASP A 82 -3.91 -4.36 9.89
N GLU A 83 -2.64 -4.01 9.63
CA GLU A 83 -2.26 -2.70 9.11
C GLU A 83 -1.58 -2.82 7.75
N TYR A 84 -1.98 -1.95 6.82
CA TYR A 84 -1.52 -1.93 5.45
C TYR A 84 -1.04 -0.53 5.08
N LEU A 85 0.11 -0.45 4.43
CA LEU A 85 0.66 0.75 3.81
C LEU A 85 0.27 0.75 2.33
N ALA A 86 -0.37 1.81 1.86
CA ALA A 86 -0.48 2.11 0.43
C ALA A 86 0.49 3.23 0.04
N LEU A 87 1.17 3.05 -1.09
CA LEU A 87 1.96 4.06 -1.78
C LEU A 87 1.35 4.31 -3.14
N ILE A 88 1.07 5.58 -3.45
CA ILE A 88 0.45 5.98 -4.71
C ILE A 88 1.40 6.90 -5.45
N THR A 89 1.60 6.62 -6.74
CA THR A 89 2.38 7.50 -7.59
C THR A 89 1.84 7.61 -9.01
N LYS A 90 2.04 8.76 -9.65
CA LYS A 90 1.82 9.01 -11.07
C LYS A 90 2.97 8.54 -11.95
N ASN A 91 4.08 8.09 -11.34
CA ASN A 91 5.26 7.59 -12.03
C ASN A 91 5.49 6.10 -11.72
N PRO A 92 4.98 5.17 -12.56
CA PRO A 92 5.13 3.73 -12.35
C PRO A 92 6.59 3.25 -12.24
N SER A 93 7.55 4.00 -12.81
CA SER A 93 8.98 3.70 -12.73
C SER A 93 9.52 3.68 -11.29
N LYS A 94 8.77 4.23 -10.32
CA LYS A 94 9.14 4.22 -8.90
C LYS A 94 8.99 2.86 -8.21
N LEU A 95 8.33 1.88 -8.84
CA LEU A 95 8.12 0.56 -8.23
C LEU A 95 9.42 -0.10 -7.74
N GLY A 96 10.50 -0.02 -8.52
CA GLY A 96 11.79 -0.57 -8.10
C GLY A 96 12.36 0.10 -6.85
N LEU A 97 12.19 1.42 -6.73
CA LEU A 97 12.66 2.17 -5.56
C LEU A 97 11.78 1.91 -4.32
N ILE A 98 10.47 1.77 -4.52
CA ILE A 98 9.52 1.34 -3.47
C ILE A 98 10.00 0.02 -2.85
N HIS A 99 10.24 -1.01 -3.67
CA HIS A 99 10.69 -2.31 -3.16
C HIS A 99 12.03 -2.21 -2.41
N LEU A 100 13.01 -1.49 -2.97
CA LEU A 100 14.34 -1.33 -2.36
C LEU A 100 14.26 -0.69 -0.97
N LYS A 101 13.41 0.32 -0.80
CA LYS A 101 13.27 1.04 0.47
C LYS A 101 12.46 0.25 1.50
N LEU A 102 11.40 -0.43 1.09
CA LEU A 102 10.59 -1.21 2.02
C LEU A 102 11.29 -2.49 2.50
N GLN A 103 12.30 -3.00 1.80
CA GLN A 103 13.16 -4.08 2.31
C GLN A 103 14.08 -3.61 3.45
N ALA A 104 14.44 -2.33 3.49
CA ALA A 104 15.30 -1.78 4.54
C ALA A 104 14.53 -1.47 5.84
N ILE A 105 13.20 -1.50 5.81
CA ILE A 105 12.31 -1.16 6.93
C ILE A 105 11.75 -2.42 7.62
N SER A 106 11.86 -3.59 6.97
CA SER A 106 11.42 -4.91 7.49
C SER A 106 12.41 -5.56 8.45
#